data_AF-A0AB34PC56-F1
#
_entry.id   AF-A0AB34PC56-F1
#
_cell.length_a   1.000
_cell.length_b   1.000
_cell.length_c   1.000
_cell.angle_alpha   90.00
_cell.angle_beta   90.00
_cell.angle_gamma   90.00
#
_symmetry.space_group_name_H-M   'P 1'
#
loop_
_entity.id
_entity.type
_entity.pdbx_description
1 polymer ?
#
loop_
_entity_poly.entity_id
_entity_poly.type
_entity_poly.pdbx_seq_one_letter_code
_entity_poly.pdbx_strand_id
1 'polypeptide(L)'
;MTTYTNNGTGTFSSASSKIRKHVLDEYLTAKIANYVGIGRTKVNHDTVIQVPADYANSEGVIVGMDLVKGLRVDLQRAQTHDGNAYATWQVQWGTGSDGNTGGAYAGVLMRVATDFTFAEFRNAMRESFGYTPGAYCRLDP
;
A
#
# COMPACT_ATOMS: atom_id res chain seq x y z
N MET A 1 2.47 -16.96 -12.22
CA MET A 1 2.71 -15.93 -11.21
C MET A 1 1.67 -16.13 -10.14
N THR A 2 2.06 -16.55 -8.93
CA THR A 2 1.12 -16.90 -7.85
C THR A 2 0.46 -15.62 -7.35
N THR A 3 -0.85 -15.48 -7.57
CA THR A 3 -1.63 -14.36 -7.05
C THR A 3 -1.81 -14.57 -5.55
N TYR A 4 -1.06 -13.83 -4.75
CA TYR A 4 -1.22 -13.81 -3.29
C TYR A 4 -2.53 -13.10 -2.97
N THR A 5 -3.46 -13.77 -2.29
CA THR A 5 -4.72 -13.19 -1.84
C THR A 5 -4.59 -12.80 -0.37
N ASN A 6 -4.92 -11.55 -0.06
CA ASN A 6 -5.08 -11.12 1.33
C ASN A 6 -6.55 -11.26 1.74
N ASN A 7 -6.80 -11.94 2.87
CA ASN A 7 -8.11 -12.03 3.50
C ASN A 7 -8.61 -10.63 3.90
N GLY A 8 -9.60 -10.10 3.16
CA GLY A 8 -10.30 -8.85 3.50
C GLY A 8 -10.10 -7.70 2.50
N THR A 9 -9.39 -7.93 1.39
CA THR A 9 -8.91 -6.82 0.55
C THR A 9 -9.87 -6.41 -0.57
N GLY A 10 -11.08 -6.94 -0.56
CA GLY A 10 -12.04 -6.75 -1.64
C GLY A 10 -11.47 -7.23 -2.99
N THR A 11 -12.22 -6.97 -4.06
CA THR A 11 -11.78 -7.27 -5.42
C THR A 11 -10.84 -6.17 -5.90
N PHE A 12 -9.70 -6.54 -6.50
CA PHE A 12 -8.84 -5.56 -7.15
C PHE A 12 -9.53 -4.97 -8.39
N SER A 13 -9.35 -3.67 -8.59
CA SER A 13 -9.78 -2.96 -9.80
C SER A 13 -8.65 -2.10 -10.35
N SER A 14 -8.76 -1.68 -11.60
CA SER A 14 -7.80 -0.75 -12.21
C SER A 14 -8.01 0.68 -11.70
N ALA A 15 -6.93 1.34 -11.30
CA ALA A 15 -6.94 2.77 -10.99
C ALA A 15 -6.73 3.62 -12.24
N SER A 16 -7.34 4.81 -12.26
CA SER A 16 -7.03 5.86 -13.24
C SER A 16 -5.60 6.39 -13.08
N SER A 17 -5.03 6.97 -14.13
CA SER A 17 -3.69 7.59 -14.08
C SER A 17 -3.58 8.69 -13.01
N LYS A 18 -4.66 9.43 -12.77
CA LYS A 18 -4.72 10.47 -11.72
C LYS A 18 -4.58 9.89 -10.32
N ILE A 19 -5.30 8.80 -10.01
CA ILE A 19 -5.20 8.11 -8.71
C ILE A 19 -3.78 7.55 -8.52
N ARG A 20 -3.25 6.87 -9.54
CA ARG A 20 -1.87 6.32 -9.50
C ARG A 20 -0.85 7.41 -9.19
N LYS A 21 -0.90 8.53 -9.92
CA LYS A 21 0.02 9.64 -9.74
C LYS A 21 -0.08 10.24 -8.33
N HIS A 22 -1.28 10.55 -7.87
CA HIS A 22 -1.49 11.15 -6.55
C HIS A 22 -0.99 10.24 -5.42
N VAL A 23 -1.30 8.93 -5.48
CA VAL A 23 -0.80 7.97 -4.49
C VAL A 23 0.73 7.89 -4.53
N LEU A 24 1.32 7.64 -5.70
CA LEU A 24 2.75 7.36 -5.85
C LEU A 24 3.65 8.57 -5.63
N ASP A 25 3.21 9.76 -6.01
CA ASP A 25 4.07 10.96 -6.05
C ASP A 25 3.85 11.87 -4.84
N GLU A 26 2.63 11.91 -4.30
CA GLU A 26 2.28 12.85 -3.22
C GLU A 26 2.04 12.11 -1.90
N TYR A 27 1.17 11.11 -1.90
CA TYR A 27 0.71 10.51 -0.65
C TYR A 27 1.71 9.55 -0.02
N LEU A 28 2.36 8.68 -0.80
CA LEU A 28 3.27 7.67 -0.25
C LEU A 28 4.40 8.30 0.57
N THR A 29 4.98 9.39 0.09
CA THR A 29 6.02 10.14 0.81
C THR A 29 5.50 10.62 2.18
N ALA A 30 4.28 11.15 2.23
CA ALA A 30 3.67 11.59 3.48
C ALA A 30 3.35 10.42 4.43
N LYS A 31 2.86 9.30 3.91
CA LYS A 31 2.57 8.09 4.69
C LYS A 31 3.85 7.50 5.28
N ILE A 32 4.92 7.39 4.50
CA ILE A 32 6.21 6.87 4.95
C ILE A 32 6.85 7.82 5.97
N ALA A 33 6.82 9.14 5.75
CA ALA A 33 7.31 10.12 6.71
C ALA A 33 6.68 9.92 8.10
N ASN A 34 5.34 9.80 8.13
CA ASN A 34 4.61 9.54 9.36
C ASN A 34 4.92 8.16 9.96
N TYR A 35 5.04 7.14 9.12
CA TYR A 35 5.31 5.77 9.54
C TYR A 35 6.68 5.62 10.22
N VAL A 36 7.73 6.19 9.62
CA VAL A 36 9.10 6.11 10.15
C VAL A 36 9.43 7.23 11.16
N GLY A 37 8.50 8.14 11.42
CA GLY A 37 8.67 9.22 12.40
C GLY A 37 9.61 10.34 11.97
N ILE A 38 9.70 10.65 10.67
CA ILE A 38 10.54 11.73 10.13
C ILE A 38 9.71 12.80 9.41
N GLY A 39 10.30 13.98 9.20
CA GLY A 39 9.67 15.03 8.40
C GLY A 39 9.55 14.63 6.92
N ARG A 40 8.45 15.03 6.25
CA ARG A 40 8.19 14.71 4.83
C ARG A 40 9.33 15.09 3.89
N THR A 41 9.99 16.22 4.15
CA THR A 41 11.13 16.72 3.37
C THR A 41 12.41 15.90 3.55
N LYS A 42 12.46 15.02 4.57
CA LYS A 42 13.58 14.12 4.83
C LYS A 42 13.41 12.75 4.19
N VAL A 43 12.22 12.42 3.68
CA VAL A 43 12.00 11.17 2.95
C VAL A 43 12.68 11.29 1.59
N ASN A 44 13.56 10.33 1.31
CA ASN A 44 14.28 10.18 0.06
C ASN A 44 14.26 8.71 -0.37
N HIS A 45 14.88 8.40 -1.51
CA HIS A 45 14.90 7.04 -2.05
C HIS A 45 15.53 6.02 -1.11
N ASP A 46 16.56 6.41 -0.35
CA ASP A 46 17.32 5.54 0.57
C ASP A 46 16.69 5.45 1.97
N THR A 47 15.56 6.12 2.20
CA THR A 47 14.87 6.06 3.49
C THR A 47 14.46 4.63 3.78
N VAL A 48 15.00 4.07 4.86
CA VAL A 48 14.74 2.69 5.27
C VAL A 48 13.34 2.59 5.87
N ILE A 49 12.61 1.58 5.41
CA ILE A 49 11.29 1.18 5.87
C ILE A 49 11.43 -0.25 6.37
N GLN A 50 11.09 -0.45 7.63
CA GLN A 50 10.99 -1.77 8.24
C GLN A 50 9.64 -1.88 8.92
N VAL A 51 8.89 -2.94 8.62
CA VAL A 51 7.69 -3.27 9.40
C VAL A 51 8.07 -4.28 10.48
N PRO A 52 8.00 -3.95 11.77
CA PRO A 52 8.29 -4.90 12.85
C PRO A 52 7.40 -6.14 12.77
N ALA A 53 7.81 -7.26 13.38
CA ALA A 53 7.01 -8.49 13.36
C ALA A 53 5.70 -8.37 14.17
N ASP A 54 5.65 -7.47 15.15
CA ASP A 54 4.57 -7.29 16.13
C ASP A 54 3.78 -5.97 15.94
N TYR A 55 3.84 -5.37 14.75
CA TYR A 55 3.17 -4.11 14.45
C TYR A 55 1.63 -4.19 14.54
N ALA A 56 1.02 -3.05 14.85
CA ALA A 56 -0.42 -2.84 14.76
C ALA A 56 -0.85 -2.31 13.38
N ASN A 57 -2.09 -2.60 12.98
CA ASN A 57 -2.66 -2.04 11.76
C ASN A 57 -2.61 -0.49 11.78
N SER A 58 -2.38 0.12 10.63
CA SER A 58 -2.36 1.58 10.48
C SER A 58 -3.13 2.02 9.24
N GLU A 59 -4.24 2.70 9.46
CA GLU A 59 -5.00 3.32 8.37
C GLU A 59 -4.30 4.58 7.85
N GLY A 60 -4.51 4.90 6.57
CA GLY A 60 -3.95 6.08 5.94
C GLY A 60 -4.96 6.72 4.99
N VAL A 61 -6.01 7.32 5.54
CA VAL A 61 -7.00 8.06 4.73
C VAL A 61 -6.31 9.20 3.98
N ILE A 62 -6.59 9.27 2.67
CA ILE A 62 -6.17 10.37 1.80
C ILE A 62 -7.28 11.43 1.82
N VAL A 63 -7.04 12.52 2.53
CA VAL A 63 -7.97 13.66 2.60
C VAL A 63 -7.70 14.61 1.44
N GLY A 64 -8.76 15.16 0.82
CA GLY A 64 -8.64 16.22 -0.20
C GLY A 64 -8.61 15.75 -1.66
N MET A 65 -8.92 14.47 -1.92
CA MET A 65 -9.10 13.97 -3.29
C MET A 65 -10.58 13.64 -3.55
N ASP A 66 -11.32 14.59 -4.14
CA ASP A 66 -12.76 14.44 -4.45
C ASP A 66 -13.04 13.37 -5.53
N LEU A 67 -12.01 12.85 -6.17
CA LEU A 67 -12.13 11.85 -7.25
C LEU A 67 -12.54 10.46 -6.74
N VAL A 68 -12.17 10.10 -5.51
CA VAL A 68 -12.51 8.79 -4.92
C VAL A 68 -12.78 8.95 -3.43
N LYS A 69 -14.04 8.73 -3.03
CA LYS A 69 -14.45 8.77 -1.63
C LYS A 69 -13.77 7.66 -0.84
N GLY A 70 -13.13 8.03 0.26
CA GLY A 70 -12.49 7.07 1.18
C GLY A 70 -11.25 6.38 0.61
N LEU A 71 -10.56 7.00 -0.34
CA LEU A 71 -9.24 6.56 -0.79
C LEU A 71 -8.27 6.54 0.40
N ARG A 72 -7.54 5.44 0.58
CA ARG A 72 -6.60 5.25 1.68
C ARG A 72 -5.45 4.32 1.32
N VAL A 73 -4.32 4.48 2.00
CA VAL A 73 -3.21 3.51 1.98
C VAL A 73 -3.05 2.95 3.39
N ASP A 74 -3.51 1.72 3.56
CA ASP A 74 -3.55 1.06 4.85
C ASP A 74 -2.43 0.04 4.96
N LEU A 75 -1.85 -0.05 6.16
CA LEU A 75 -0.98 -1.12 6.58
C LEU A 75 -1.83 -2.10 7.40
N GLN A 76 -2.13 -3.25 6.82
CA GLN A 76 -2.94 -4.31 7.43
C GLN A 76 -2.06 -5.39 8.03
N ARG A 77 -2.65 -6.21 8.91
CA ARG A 77 -2.00 -7.29 9.66
C ARG A 77 -1.22 -8.23 8.74
N ALA A 78 -0.09 -8.72 9.25
CA ALA A 78 0.76 -9.59 8.48
C ALA A 78 0.08 -10.93 8.19
N GLN A 79 0.41 -11.47 7.02
CA GLN A 79 -0.04 -12.79 6.59
C GLN A 79 1.16 -13.68 6.32
N THR A 80 1.02 -14.94 6.68
CA THR A 80 2.05 -15.95 6.43
C THR A 80 1.86 -16.53 5.04
N HIS A 81 2.86 -16.38 4.19
CA HIS A 81 2.95 -17.00 2.87
C HIS A 81 4.28 -17.74 2.79
N ASP A 82 4.24 -19.02 2.38
CA ASP A 82 5.44 -19.86 2.24
C ASP A 82 6.38 -19.82 3.48
N GLY A 83 5.78 -19.83 4.68
CA GLY A 83 6.51 -19.80 5.97
C GLY A 83 7.06 -18.43 6.39
N ASN A 84 6.84 -17.37 5.59
CA ASN A 84 7.29 -16.01 5.88
C ASN A 84 6.12 -15.08 6.16
N ALA A 85 6.30 -14.15 7.10
CA ALA A 85 5.28 -13.14 7.41
C ALA A 85 5.47 -11.89 6.54
N TYR A 86 4.38 -11.43 5.94
CA TYR A 86 4.35 -10.26 5.07
C TYR A 86 3.34 -9.23 5.57
N ALA A 87 3.81 -8.01 5.79
CA ALA A 87 2.98 -6.86 5.99
C ALA A 87 2.29 -6.46 4.68
N THR A 88 0.99 -6.18 4.76
CA THR A 88 0.23 -5.77 3.57
C THR A 88 0.00 -4.28 3.58
N TRP A 89 0.64 -3.59 2.64
CA TRP A 89 0.32 -2.21 2.29
C TRP A 89 -0.71 -2.23 1.18
N GLN A 90 -1.85 -1.58 1.35
CA GLN A 90 -2.93 -1.65 0.38
C GLN A 90 -3.50 -0.27 0.09
N VAL A 91 -3.55 0.07 -1.20
CA VAL A 91 -4.29 1.22 -1.71
C VAL A 91 -5.72 0.78 -1.94
N GLN A 92 -6.64 1.30 -1.14
CA GLN A 92 -8.05 0.90 -1.18
C GLN A 92 -9.00 2.10 -1.17
N TRP A 93 -10.24 1.86 -1.57
CA TRP A 93 -11.32 2.84 -1.46
C TRP A 93 -12.47 2.26 -0.65
N GLY A 94 -13.15 3.13 0.09
CA GLY A 94 -14.30 2.77 0.90
C GLY A 94 -15.61 2.76 0.10
N THR A 95 -16.64 2.17 0.73
CA THR A 95 -18.03 2.31 0.31
C THR A 95 -18.43 3.78 0.46
N GLY A 96 -18.80 4.43 -0.65
CA GLY A 96 -19.61 5.64 -0.57
C GLY A 96 -20.96 5.34 0.08
N SER A 97 -21.71 6.37 0.41
CA SER A 97 -23.07 6.29 1.00
C SER A 97 -24.09 5.56 0.10
N ASP A 98 -23.70 5.19 -1.12
CA ASP A 98 -24.56 4.67 -2.18
C ASP A 98 -24.36 3.16 -2.46
N GLY A 99 -23.85 2.39 -1.49
CA GLY A 99 -23.92 0.92 -1.52
C GLY A 99 -22.88 0.18 -2.37
N ASN A 100 -21.90 0.85 -2.98
CA ASN A 100 -20.80 0.20 -3.69
C ASN A 100 -19.79 -0.42 -2.71
N THR A 101 -19.67 -1.75 -2.68
CA THR A 101 -18.67 -2.49 -1.90
C THR A 101 -17.25 -1.98 -2.18
N GLY A 102 -16.50 -1.63 -1.12
CA GLY A 102 -15.12 -1.16 -1.23
C GLY A 102 -14.18 -2.16 -1.92
N GLY A 103 -13.01 -1.70 -2.36
CA GLY A 103 -12.04 -2.54 -3.08
C GLY A 103 -10.62 -1.99 -3.07
N ALA A 104 -9.72 -2.66 -3.81
CA ALA A 104 -8.29 -2.38 -3.85
C ALA A 104 -7.82 -1.96 -5.24
N TYR A 105 -6.93 -0.96 -5.32
CA TYR A 105 -6.29 -0.58 -6.59
C TYR A 105 -4.90 -1.18 -6.75
N ALA A 106 -4.19 -1.30 -5.64
CA ALA A 106 -2.82 -1.77 -5.58
C ALA A 106 -2.50 -2.24 -4.16
N GLY A 107 -1.45 -3.04 -4.02
CA GLY A 107 -0.87 -3.38 -2.74
C GLY A 107 0.51 -4.01 -2.85
N VAL A 108 1.24 -3.98 -1.74
CA VAL A 108 2.57 -4.56 -1.59
C VAL A 108 2.57 -5.52 -0.41
N LEU A 109 3.09 -6.73 -0.63
CA LEU A 109 3.40 -7.69 0.43
C LEU A 109 4.87 -7.54 0.79
N MET A 110 5.13 -6.77 1.84
CA MET A 110 6.48 -6.47 2.32
C MET A 110 6.86 -7.46 3.43
N ARG A 111 8.00 -8.14 3.30
CA ARG A 111 8.49 -9.05 4.35
C ARG A 111 8.69 -8.27 5.66
N VAL A 112 8.14 -8.78 6.77
CA VAL A 112 8.32 -8.15 8.09
C VAL A 112 9.75 -8.35 8.61
N ALA A 113 10.18 -7.49 9.53
CA ALA A 113 11.52 -7.48 10.12
C ALA A 113 12.63 -7.53 9.07
N THR A 114 12.43 -6.87 7.93
CA THR A 114 13.38 -6.75 6.83
C THR A 114 13.41 -5.31 6.37
N ASP A 115 14.62 -4.78 6.17
CA ASP A 115 14.83 -3.42 5.71
C ASP A 115 14.64 -3.33 4.20
N PHE A 116 13.79 -2.41 3.77
CA PHE A 116 13.65 -2.01 2.37
C PHE A 116 13.79 -0.50 2.25
N THR A 117 14.25 -0.05 1.10
CA THR A 117 14.29 1.37 0.77
C THR A 117 12.92 1.88 0.31
N PHE A 118 12.68 3.17 0.48
CA PHE A 118 11.48 3.80 -0.08
C PHE A 118 11.40 3.68 -1.60
N ALA A 119 12.54 3.65 -2.30
CA ALA A 119 12.58 3.41 -3.73
C ALA A 119 12.02 2.03 -4.11
N GLU A 120 12.44 0.97 -3.43
CA GLU A 120 11.94 -0.40 -3.66
C GLU A 120 10.44 -0.48 -3.38
N PHE A 121 10.00 0.08 -2.24
CA PHE A 121 8.58 0.11 -1.89
C PHE A 121 7.72 0.85 -2.92
N ARG A 122 8.17 2.04 -3.36
CA ARG A 122 7.46 2.83 -4.38
C ARG A 122 7.42 2.13 -5.72
N ASN A 123 8.50 1.44 -6.10
CA ASN A 123 8.54 0.66 -7.34
C ASN A 123 7.58 -0.54 -7.28
N ALA A 124 7.59 -1.32 -6.18
CA ALA A 124 6.64 -2.42 -5.99
C ALA A 124 5.19 -1.93 -6.04
N MET A 125 4.88 -0.79 -5.42
CA MET A 125 3.54 -0.19 -5.50
C MET A 125 3.18 0.25 -6.93
N ARG A 126 4.14 0.80 -7.69
CA ARG A 126 3.96 1.18 -9.10
C ARG A 126 3.66 -0.05 -9.97
N GLU A 127 4.41 -1.13 -9.79
CA GLU A 127 4.19 -2.40 -10.49
C GLU A 127 2.83 -3.00 -10.15
N SER A 128 2.44 -2.93 -8.87
CA SER A 128 1.13 -3.36 -8.41
C SER A 128 -0.03 -2.67 -9.15
N PHE A 129 0.06 -1.34 -9.36
CA PHE A 129 -0.90 -0.60 -10.20
C PHE A 129 -0.84 -0.97 -11.69
N GLY A 130 0.25 -1.57 -12.15
CA GLY A 130 0.46 -1.99 -13.54
C GLY A 130 -0.33 -3.23 -13.94
N TYR A 131 -0.67 -4.10 -12.99
CA TYR A 131 -1.52 -5.26 -13.26
C TYR A 131 -2.96 -4.85 -13.63
N THR A 132 -3.62 -5.68 -14.45
CA THR A 132 -5.03 -5.47 -14.85
C THR A 132 -5.85 -6.75 -14.63
N PRO A 133 -6.75 -6.79 -13.61
CA PRO A 133 -6.90 -5.79 -12.54
C PRO A 133 -5.62 -5.70 -11.67
N GLY A 134 -5.53 -4.70 -10.81
CA GLY A 134 -4.39 -4.56 -9.87
C GLY A 134 -4.13 -5.85 -9.09
N ALA A 135 -2.94 -6.00 -8.53
CA ALA A 135 -2.59 -7.17 -7.73
C ALA A 135 -1.51 -6.83 -6.72
N TYR A 136 -1.29 -7.68 -5.73
CA TYR A 136 -0.16 -7.53 -4.83
C TYR A 136 1.17 -7.72 -5.58
N CYS A 137 2.09 -6.76 -5.44
CA CYS A 137 3.49 -6.98 -5.75
C CYS A 137 4.23 -7.41 -4.48
N ARG A 138 5.12 -8.39 -4.59
CA ARG A 138 5.89 -8.88 -3.45
C ARG A 138 7.16 -8.06 -3.31
N LEU A 139 7.52 -7.74 -2.08
CA LEU A 139 8.75 -7.07 -1.72
C LEU A 139 9.46 -7.92 -0.67
N ASP A 140 10.38 -8.76 -1.15
CA ASP A 140 11.22 -9.66 -0.39
C ASP A 140 12.65 -9.73 -0.97
N PRO A 141 13.66 -10.17 -0.17
CA PRO A 141 15.04 -10.34 -0.64
C PRO A 141 15.22 -11.48 -1.64
#